data_AF-A0A655A324-F1
#
_entry.id   AF-A0A655A324-F1
#
_cell.length_a   1.000
_cell.length_b   1.000
_cell.length_c   1.000
_cell.angle_alpha   90.00
_cell.angle_beta   90.00
_cell.angle_gamma   90.00
#
_symmetry.space_group_name_H-M   'P 1'
#
loop_
_entity.id
_entity.type
_entity.pdbx_description
1 polymer ?
#
loop_
_entity_poly.entity_id
_entity_poly.type
_entity_poly.pdbx_seq_one_letter_code
_entity_poly.pdbx_strand_id
1 'polypeptide(L)'
;MLGLSATGVLVGGLWAWIAPPIHAVVAITRAGERVHEYLGSESQNFFIAPFMLLGLLSVLAVVASALMWQWREHRGPQMVAGLSIGLTTAAAIAAGVGALVVRLRYGALDFDTVPLSRGDHALTYVTQAPPVFFARRPLQIALTLMWPAGIASLVYALLAAGTARDDLGGYPAVDPSSNARTEALETPQAPVS
;
A
#
# COMPACT_ATOMS: atom_id res chain seq x y z
N MET A 1 -7.49 -12.73 -5.09
CA MET A 1 -7.12 -11.49 -5.82
C MET A 1 -8.25 -10.47 -5.89
N LEU A 2 -9.43 -10.81 -6.39
CA LEU A 2 -10.54 -9.86 -6.58
C LEU A 2 -10.86 -8.99 -5.36
N GLY A 3 -10.91 -9.58 -4.16
CA GLY A 3 -11.12 -8.84 -2.91
C GLY A 3 -10.05 -7.79 -2.63
N LEU A 4 -8.76 -8.15 -2.77
CA LEU A 4 -7.64 -7.23 -2.59
C LEU A 4 -7.62 -6.11 -3.64
N SER A 5 -7.96 -6.45 -4.89
CA SER A 5 -8.09 -5.47 -5.97
C SER A 5 -9.20 -4.45 -5.69
N ALA A 6 -10.38 -4.91 -5.24
CA ALA A 6 -11.49 -4.05 -4.86
C ALA A 6 -11.11 -3.15 -3.67
N THR A 7 -10.42 -3.69 -2.66
CA THR A 7 -9.91 -2.89 -1.54
C THR A 7 -8.88 -1.86 -2.00
N GLY A 8 -8.04 -2.18 -2.99
CA GLY A 8 -7.12 -1.22 -3.62
C GLY A 8 -7.85 -0.01 -4.21
N VAL A 9 -8.97 -0.23 -4.91
CA VAL A 9 -9.81 0.86 -5.44
C VAL A 9 -10.34 1.75 -4.31
N LEU A 10 -10.89 1.14 -3.25
CA LEU A 10 -11.42 1.87 -2.09
C LEU A 10 -10.34 2.68 -1.38
N VAL A 11 -9.15 2.10 -1.18
CA VAL A 11 -8.01 2.79 -0.56
C VAL A 11 -7.55 3.97 -1.42
N GLY A 12 -7.44 3.80 -2.74
CA GLY A 12 -7.08 4.88 -3.66
C GLY A 12 -8.10 6.02 -3.68
N GLY A 13 -9.40 5.69 -3.69
CA GLY A 13 -10.48 6.66 -3.63
C GLY A 13 -10.52 7.41 -2.30
N LEU A 14 -10.40 6.69 -1.18
CA LEU A 14 -10.33 7.29 0.16
C LEU A 14 -9.13 8.24 0.26
N TRP A 15 -7.95 7.78 -0.18
CA TRP A 15 -6.75 8.61 -0.20
C TRP A 15 -6.96 9.90 -1.00
N ALA A 16 -7.51 9.81 -2.21
CA ALA A 16 -7.76 10.98 -3.06
C ALA A 16 -8.78 11.96 -2.46
N TRP A 17 -9.67 11.47 -1.59
CA TRP A 17 -10.65 12.31 -0.91
C TRP A 17 -10.03 13.07 0.27
N ILE A 18 -9.23 12.39 1.10
CA ILE A 18 -8.67 12.95 2.33
C ILE A 18 -7.30 13.60 2.15
N ALA A 19 -6.61 13.37 1.03
CA ALA A 19 -5.28 13.91 0.79
C ALA A 19 -5.30 15.45 0.77
N PRO A 20 -4.42 16.09 1.55
CA PRO A 20 -4.40 17.55 1.63
C PRO A 20 -3.95 18.13 0.28
N PRO A 21 -4.72 19.05 -0.33
CA PRO A 21 -4.29 19.77 -1.53
C PRO A 21 -3.05 20.60 -1.24
N ILE A 22 -2.20 20.79 -2.25
CA ILE A 22 -1.01 21.64 -2.15
C ILE A 22 -1.39 22.99 -2.77
N HIS A 23 -1.38 24.07 -2.00
CA HIS A 23 -1.46 25.40 -2.57
C HIS A 23 -0.03 25.92 -2.78
N ALA A 24 0.21 26.49 -3.95
CA ALA A 24 1.46 27.12 -4.32
C ALA A 24 1.16 28.56 -4.74
N VAL A 25 2.06 29.50 -4.45
CA VAL A 25 1.94 30.88 -4.93
C VAL A 25 2.96 31.09 -6.03
N VAL A 26 2.49 31.44 -7.22
CA VAL A 26 3.34 31.94 -8.28
C VAL A 26 3.39 33.45 -8.15
N ALA A 27 4.57 33.96 -7.78
CA ALA A 27 4.84 35.40 -7.71
C ALA A 27 5.76 35.80 -8.87
N ILE A 28 5.55 36.98 -9.44
CA ILE A 28 6.47 37.57 -10.41
C ILE A 28 7.36 38.56 -9.65
N THR A 29 8.68 38.40 -9.78
CA THR A 29 9.63 39.35 -9.18
C THR A 29 9.65 40.67 -9.95
N ARG A 30 10.13 41.74 -9.32
CA ARG A 30 10.27 43.07 -9.93
C ARG A 30 11.18 43.08 -11.18
N ALA A 31 11.96 42.02 -11.41
CA ALA A 31 12.82 41.81 -12.57
C ALA A 31 12.18 41.00 -13.72
N GLY A 32 10.91 40.57 -13.56
CA GLY A 32 10.20 39.77 -14.57
C GLY A 32 10.46 38.26 -14.51
N GLU A 33 11.24 37.78 -13.53
CA GLU A 33 11.42 36.34 -13.31
C GLU A 33 10.26 35.76 -12.49
N ARG A 34 9.68 34.66 -12.97
CA ARG A 34 8.65 33.87 -12.27
C ARG A 34 9.32 33.06 -11.15
N VAL A 35 9.21 33.52 -9.90
CA VAL A 35 9.73 32.80 -8.74
C VAL A 35 8.58 32.05 -8.08
N HIS A 36 8.71 30.73 -8.01
CA HIS A 36 7.78 29.85 -7.31
C HIS A 36 8.22 29.76 -5.86
N GLU A 37 7.44 30.32 -4.93
CA GLU A 37 7.72 30.21 -3.51
C GLU A 37 6.54 29.51 -2.83
N TYR A 38 6.80 28.33 -2.27
CA TYR A 38 5.83 27.59 -1.49
C TYR A 38 5.61 28.31 -0.15
N LEU A 39 4.35 28.57 0.23
CA LEU A 39 4.05 29.22 1.49
C LEU A 39 4.43 28.29 2.67
N GLY A 40 5.53 28.61 3.34
CA GLY A 40 5.90 28.04 4.64
C GLY A 40 5.81 26.51 4.74
N SER A 41 4.85 26.02 5.54
CA SER A 41 4.65 24.59 5.85
C SER A 41 3.93 23.79 4.77
N GLU A 42 3.37 24.39 3.71
CA GLU A 42 2.65 23.65 2.65
C GLU A 42 3.57 22.72 1.85
N SER A 43 4.89 22.98 1.85
CA SER A 43 5.89 22.06 1.31
C SER A 43 5.88 20.69 2.01
N GLN A 44 5.42 20.61 3.26
CA GLN A 44 5.30 19.34 4.00
C GLN A 44 4.19 18.44 3.43
N ASN A 45 3.21 19.00 2.71
CA ASN A 45 2.14 18.20 2.10
C ASN A 45 2.67 17.27 0.99
N PHE A 46 3.80 17.59 0.35
CA PHE A 46 4.50 16.68 -0.56
C PHE A 46 5.01 15.42 0.14
N PHE A 47 5.25 15.49 1.45
CA PHE A 47 5.67 14.37 2.26
C PHE A 47 4.47 13.67 2.91
N ILE A 48 3.52 14.44 3.46
CA ILE A 48 2.34 13.91 4.17
C ILE A 48 1.47 13.07 3.24
N ALA A 49 1.18 13.55 2.02
CA ALA A 49 0.28 12.85 1.10
C ALA A 49 0.76 11.43 0.75
N PRO A 50 2.01 11.19 0.31
CA PRO A 50 2.49 9.84 0.03
C PRO A 50 2.68 9.00 1.31
N PHE A 51 3.04 9.59 2.46
CA PHE A 51 3.08 8.87 3.74
C PHE A 51 1.71 8.37 4.19
N MET A 52 0.66 9.16 3.94
CA MET A 52 -0.70 8.78 4.26
C MET A 52 -1.13 7.57 3.43
N LEU A 53 -0.76 7.50 2.14
CA LEU A 53 -1.01 6.32 1.31
C LEU A 53 -0.25 5.10 1.85
N LEU A 54 1.03 5.26 2.19
CA LEU A 54 1.82 4.19 2.82
C LEU A 54 1.19 3.69 4.12
N GLY A 55 0.67 4.60 4.95
CA GLY A 55 -0.02 4.26 6.19
C GLY A 55 -1.26 3.41 5.94
N LEU A 56 -2.13 3.83 5.01
CA LEU A 56 -3.32 3.06 4.61
C LEU A 56 -2.96 1.67 4.05
N LEU A 57 -1.93 1.58 3.20
CA LEU A 57 -1.45 0.31 2.66
C LEU A 57 -0.85 -0.60 3.73
N SER A 58 -0.21 -0.03 4.76
CA SER A 58 0.34 -0.79 5.89
C SER A 58 -0.77 -1.40 6.74
N VAL A 59 -1.84 -0.64 7.02
CA VAL A 59 -3.04 -1.15 7.69
C VAL A 59 -3.66 -2.29 6.90
N LEU A 60 -3.84 -2.12 5.57
CA LEU A 60 -4.33 -3.17 4.69
C LEU A 60 -3.45 -4.42 4.74
N ALA A 61 -2.12 -4.27 4.69
CA ALA A 61 -1.18 -5.39 4.74
C ALA A 61 -1.32 -6.19 6.04
N VAL A 62 -1.42 -5.51 7.19
CA VAL A 62 -1.59 -6.16 8.50
C VAL A 62 -2.92 -6.92 8.57
N VAL A 63 -4.03 -6.28 8.19
CA VAL A 63 -5.37 -6.89 8.22
C VAL A 63 -5.45 -8.07 7.26
N ALA A 64 -4.97 -7.93 6.03
CA ALA A 64 -4.95 -9.00 5.05
C ALA A 64 -4.12 -10.20 5.52
N SER A 65 -2.95 -9.94 6.13
CA SER A 65 -2.10 -10.99 6.71
C SER A 65 -2.82 -11.74 7.84
N ALA A 66 -3.45 -11.01 8.76
CA ALA A 66 -4.20 -11.59 9.87
C ALA A 66 -5.40 -12.44 9.40
N LEU A 67 -6.12 -11.97 8.36
CA LEU A 67 -7.24 -12.70 7.76
C LEU A 67 -6.78 -13.95 7.03
N MET A 68 -5.74 -13.86 6.20
CA MET A 68 -5.18 -15.03 5.50
C MET A 68 -4.61 -16.05 6.50
N TRP A 69 -4.03 -15.59 7.61
CA TRP A 69 -3.54 -16.49 8.66
C TRP A 69 -4.63 -17.38 9.28
N GLN A 70 -5.89 -16.95 9.24
CA GLN A 70 -7.02 -17.77 9.72
C GLN A 70 -7.26 -18.99 8.83
N TRP A 71 -6.83 -18.97 7.56
CA TRP A 71 -7.00 -20.08 6.62
C TRP A 71 -5.93 -21.13 6.82
N ARG A 72 -6.11 -21.91 7.88
CA ARG A 72 -5.13 -22.91 8.35
C ARG A 72 -4.70 -23.91 7.28
N GLU A 73 -5.64 -24.37 6.45
CA GLU A 73 -5.39 -25.35 5.39
C GLU A 73 -4.39 -24.87 4.34
N HIS A 74 -4.21 -23.56 4.17
CA HIS A 74 -3.34 -22.99 3.14
C HIS A 74 -2.05 -22.40 3.70
N ARG A 75 -1.74 -22.64 4.99
CA ARG A 75 -0.52 -22.12 5.61
C ARG A 75 0.72 -22.70 4.92
N GLY A 76 1.66 -21.82 4.57
CA GLY A 76 2.88 -22.19 3.88
C GLY A 76 3.42 -21.07 2.99
N PRO A 77 4.56 -21.30 2.33
CA PRO A 77 5.24 -20.30 1.51
C PRO A 77 4.39 -19.79 0.34
N GLN A 78 3.50 -20.64 -0.19
CA GLN A 78 2.58 -20.27 -1.27
C GLN A 78 1.58 -19.18 -0.84
N MET A 79 1.13 -19.19 0.42
CA MET A 79 0.22 -18.16 0.91
C MET A 79 0.91 -16.80 1.02
N VAL A 80 2.17 -16.78 1.44
CA VAL A 80 2.98 -15.55 1.47
C VAL A 80 3.16 -15.01 0.06
N ALA A 81 3.55 -15.86 -0.89
CA ALA A 81 3.71 -15.46 -2.29
C ALA A 81 2.40 -14.88 -2.87
N GLY A 82 1.27 -15.57 -2.66
CA GLY A 82 -0.04 -15.10 -3.11
C GLY A 82 -0.45 -13.77 -2.46
N LEU A 83 -0.21 -13.61 -1.16
CA LEU A 83 -0.47 -12.39 -0.41
C LEU A 83 0.40 -11.22 -0.89
N SER A 84 1.69 -11.44 -1.09
CA SER A 84 2.62 -10.44 -1.61
C SER A 84 2.20 -9.94 -3.00
N ILE A 85 1.91 -10.86 -3.94
CA ILE A 85 1.45 -10.49 -5.28
C ILE A 85 0.12 -9.72 -5.18
N GLY A 86 -0.82 -10.21 -4.37
CA GLY A 86 -2.11 -9.57 -4.16
C GLY A 86 -2.01 -8.14 -3.60
N LEU A 87 -1.15 -7.93 -2.61
CA LEU A 87 -0.95 -6.61 -1.99
C LEU A 87 -0.19 -5.64 -2.89
N THR A 88 0.83 -6.11 -3.63
CA THR A 88 1.49 -5.27 -4.64
C THR A 88 0.53 -4.86 -5.74
N THR A 89 -0.35 -5.78 -6.17
CA THR A 89 -1.41 -5.48 -7.15
C THR A 89 -2.41 -4.46 -6.58
N ALA A 90 -2.85 -4.64 -5.33
CA ALA A 90 -3.75 -3.70 -4.66
C ALA A 90 -3.12 -2.31 -4.50
N ALA A 91 -1.83 -2.24 -4.19
CA ALA A 91 -1.08 -0.98 -4.09
C ALA A 91 -1.00 -0.27 -5.45
N ALA A 92 -0.74 -1.01 -6.52
CA ALA A 92 -0.71 -0.46 -7.87
C ALA A 92 -2.08 0.11 -8.28
N ILE A 93 -3.16 -0.61 -7.97
CA ILE A 93 -4.52 -0.15 -8.21
C ILE A 93 -4.83 1.10 -7.38
N ALA A 94 -4.50 1.10 -6.08
CA ALA A 94 -4.73 2.24 -5.19
C ALA A 94 -3.99 3.50 -5.67
N ALA A 95 -2.72 3.35 -6.05
CA ALA A 95 -1.92 4.44 -6.59
C ALA A 95 -2.47 4.96 -7.93
N GLY A 96 -2.88 4.06 -8.83
CA GLY A 96 -3.48 4.41 -10.11
C GLY A 96 -4.82 5.14 -9.96
N VAL A 97 -5.71 4.63 -9.10
CA VAL A 97 -7.00 5.26 -8.80
C VAL A 97 -6.79 6.61 -8.14
N GLY A 98 -5.92 6.69 -7.13
CA GLY A 98 -5.59 7.94 -6.45
C GLY A 98 -5.06 9.00 -7.42
N ALA A 99 -4.11 8.62 -8.28
CA ALA A 99 -3.56 9.50 -9.31
C ALA A 99 -4.62 9.96 -10.32
N LEU A 100 -5.48 9.05 -10.76
CA LEU A 100 -6.55 9.35 -11.71
C LEU A 100 -7.58 10.32 -11.11
N VAL A 101 -8.08 10.05 -9.90
CA VAL A 101 -9.08 10.88 -9.23
C VAL A 101 -8.52 12.28 -8.95
N VAL A 102 -7.29 12.37 -8.44
CA VAL A 102 -6.63 13.66 -8.24
C VAL A 102 -6.45 14.40 -9.57
N ARG A 103 -6.04 13.72 -10.64
CA ARG A 103 -5.91 14.33 -11.98
C ARG A 103 -7.26 14.83 -12.53
N LEU A 104 -8.34 14.11 -12.27
CA LEU A 104 -9.69 14.54 -12.65
C LEU A 104 -10.19 15.72 -11.81
N ARG A 105 -9.83 15.78 -10.52
CA ARG A 105 -10.27 16.83 -9.58
C ARG A 105 -9.49 18.15 -9.73
N TYR A 106 -8.20 18.07 -9.97
CA TYR A 106 -7.30 19.23 -10.00
C TYR A 106 -6.80 19.59 -11.41
N GLY A 107 -7.04 18.75 -12.41
CA GLY A 107 -6.54 18.93 -13.78
C GLY A 107 -5.05 18.59 -13.93
N ALA A 108 -4.57 18.61 -15.17
CA ALA A 108 -3.13 18.64 -15.45
C ALA A 108 -2.69 20.10 -15.29
N LEU A 109 -2.00 20.39 -14.20
CA LEU A 109 -1.58 21.74 -13.92
C LEU A 109 -0.50 22.17 -14.91
N ASP A 110 -0.87 23.07 -15.82
CA ASP A 110 0.02 23.66 -16.80
C ASP A 110 0.40 25.06 -16.31
N PHE A 111 1.60 25.16 -15.75
CA PHE A 111 2.14 26.42 -15.22
C PHE A 111 2.37 27.48 -16.33
N ASP A 112 2.37 27.07 -17.60
CA ASP A 112 2.59 27.96 -18.75
C ASP A 112 1.30 28.62 -19.27
N THR A 113 0.12 28.09 -18.94
CA THR A 113 -1.18 28.60 -19.44
C THR A 113 -1.99 29.40 -18.41
N VAL A 114 -1.48 29.61 -17.19
CA VAL A 114 -2.17 30.42 -16.17
C VAL A 114 -2.23 31.89 -16.61
N PRO A 115 -3.44 32.46 -16.87
CA PRO A 115 -3.58 33.86 -17.22
C PRO A 115 -3.28 34.71 -15.98
N LEU A 116 -2.21 35.51 -16.07
CA LEU A 116 -1.85 36.47 -15.02
C LEU A 116 -2.94 37.54 -14.93
N SER A 117 -3.52 37.74 -13.74
CA SER A 117 -4.40 38.88 -13.48
C SER A 117 -3.64 40.17 -13.77
N ARG A 118 -4.17 40.98 -14.70
CA ARG A 118 -3.65 42.32 -15.01
C ARG A 118 -3.80 43.22 -13.79
N GLY A 119 -2.69 43.47 -13.09
CA GLY A 119 -2.62 44.39 -11.96
C GLY A 119 -1.19 44.47 -11.39
N ASP A 120 -0.89 45.57 -10.70
CA ASP A 120 0.45 45.97 -10.22
C ASP A 120 1.17 44.95 -9.30
N HIS A 121 0.48 43.90 -8.85
CA HIS A 121 1.02 42.83 -8.02
C HIS A 121 0.44 41.48 -8.49
N ALA A 122 1.07 40.86 -9.49
CA ALA A 122 0.62 39.59 -10.07
C ALA A 122 0.99 38.39 -9.16
N LEU A 123 0.12 38.10 -8.19
CA LEU A 123 0.14 36.89 -7.38
C LEU A 123 -0.96 35.95 -7.88
N THR A 124 -0.60 34.73 -8.30
CA THR A 124 -1.60 33.70 -8.63
C THR A 124 -1.41 32.49 -7.73
N TYR A 125 -2.47 32.15 -7.00
CA TYR A 125 -2.54 30.95 -6.18
C TYR A 125 -2.88 29.77 -7.10
N VAL A 126 -2.02 28.75 -7.08
CA VAL A 126 -2.10 27.57 -7.93
C VAL A 126 -2.22 26.35 -7.03
N THR A 127 -3.29 25.58 -7.18
CA THR A 127 -3.49 24.36 -6.39
C THR A 127 -2.94 23.15 -7.13
N GLN A 128 -1.81 22.60 -6.67
CA GLN A 128 -1.20 21.41 -7.22
C GLN A 128 -1.81 20.12 -6.66
N ALA A 129 -1.97 19.15 -7.56
CA ALA A 129 -2.32 17.77 -7.25
C ALA A 129 -1.38 17.15 -6.19
N PRO A 130 -1.89 16.54 -5.11
CA PRO A 130 -1.08 15.81 -4.14
C PRO A 130 -0.29 14.68 -4.80
N PRO A 131 1.01 14.51 -4.49
CA PRO A 131 1.81 13.43 -5.05
C PRO A 131 1.44 12.08 -4.43
N VAL A 132 1.16 11.09 -5.29
CA VAL A 132 0.96 9.68 -4.88
C VAL A 132 2.28 9.02 -4.48
N PHE A 133 3.37 9.40 -5.14
CA PHE A 133 4.71 8.84 -4.94
C PHE A 133 5.67 9.91 -4.43
N PHE A 134 6.61 9.51 -3.56
CA PHE A 134 7.69 10.37 -3.08
C PHE A 134 8.58 10.91 -4.20
N ALA A 135 8.69 10.17 -5.30
CA ALA A 135 9.53 10.53 -6.42
C ALA A 135 9.09 9.82 -7.70
N ARG A 136 9.53 10.35 -8.84
CA ARG A 136 9.22 9.80 -10.17
C ARG A 136 10.23 8.76 -10.65
N ARG A 137 11.26 8.42 -9.86
CA ARG A 137 12.25 7.41 -10.26
C ARG A 137 11.62 6.02 -10.21
N PRO A 138 11.82 5.19 -11.25
CA PRO A 138 11.12 3.89 -11.37
C PRO A 138 11.42 2.95 -10.20
N LEU A 139 12.65 2.95 -9.67
CA LEU A 139 13.01 2.13 -8.52
C LEU A 139 12.26 2.54 -7.24
N GLN A 140 12.09 3.84 -7.01
CA GLN A 140 11.37 4.34 -5.84
C GLN A 140 9.87 4.00 -5.94
N ILE A 141 9.29 4.11 -7.14
CA ILE A 141 7.91 3.67 -7.41
C ILE A 141 7.78 2.17 -7.12
N ALA A 142 8.68 1.34 -7.64
CA ALA A 142 8.65 -0.10 -7.40
C ALA A 142 8.75 -0.43 -5.90
N LEU A 143 9.65 0.21 -5.17
CA LEU A 143 9.79 0.03 -3.72
C LEU A 143 8.53 0.45 -2.95
N THR A 144 7.90 1.57 -3.31
CA THR A 144 6.63 2.00 -2.71
C THR A 144 5.51 0.98 -2.97
N LEU A 145 5.44 0.40 -4.16
CA LEU A 145 4.44 -0.61 -4.49
C LEU A 145 4.70 -1.97 -3.81
N MET A 146 5.97 -2.30 -3.56
CA MET A 146 6.36 -3.51 -2.83
C MET A 146 6.25 -3.36 -1.30
N TRP A 147 6.15 -2.13 -0.79
CA TRP A 147 6.05 -1.84 0.64
C TRP A 147 5.03 -2.71 1.41
N PRO A 148 3.74 -2.78 1.01
CA PRO A 148 2.76 -3.59 1.74
C PRO A 148 3.07 -5.09 1.68
N ALA A 149 3.72 -5.57 0.62
CA ALA A 149 4.17 -6.96 0.56
C ALA A 149 5.28 -7.25 1.59
N GLY A 150 6.21 -6.29 1.79
CA GLY A 150 7.22 -6.35 2.84
C GLY A 150 6.60 -6.40 4.24
N ILE A 151 5.68 -5.49 4.55
CA ILE A 151 4.97 -5.47 5.84
C ILE A 151 4.20 -6.78 6.06
N ALA A 152 3.49 -7.27 5.06
CA ALA A 152 2.76 -8.52 5.16
C ALA A 152 3.68 -9.72 5.40
N SER A 153 4.83 -9.77 4.72
CA SER A 153 5.82 -10.83 4.93
C SER A 153 6.38 -10.84 6.36
N LEU A 154 6.62 -9.65 6.92
CA LEU A 154 7.08 -9.49 8.30
C LEU A 154 6.01 -9.94 9.31
N VAL A 155 4.77 -9.50 9.13
CA VAL A 155 3.63 -9.90 9.97
C VAL A 155 3.43 -11.41 9.88
N TYR A 156 3.48 -11.98 8.68
CA TYR A 156 3.36 -13.41 8.46
C TYR A 156 4.48 -14.18 9.17
N ALA A 157 5.73 -13.74 9.04
CA ALA A 157 6.87 -14.36 9.71
C ALA A 157 6.73 -14.33 11.23
N LEU A 158 6.21 -13.23 11.80
CA LEU A 158 5.96 -13.12 13.24
C LEU A 158 4.87 -14.09 13.69
N LEU A 159 3.78 -14.22 12.92
CA LEU A 159 2.71 -15.16 13.21
C LEU A 159 3.19 -16.62 13.12
N ALA A 160 4.01 -16.94 12.11
CA ALA A 160 4.62 -18.25 11.93
C ALA A 160 5.61 -18.61 13.04
N ALA A 161 6.48 -17.69 13.42
CA ALA A 161 7.41 -17.89 14.53
C ALA A 161 6.69 -18.05 15.89
N GLY A 162 5.52 -17.43 16.05
CA GLY A 162 4.70 -17.52 17.26
C GLY A 162 3.87 -18.80 17.37
N THR A 163 3.78 -19.61 16.32
CA THR A 163 2.99 -20.86 16.36
C THR A 163 3.84 -22.08 16.69
N ALA A 164 3.49 -22.75 17.78
CA ALA A 164 4.15 -23.98 18.22
C ALA A 164 3.81 -25.22 17.36
N ARG A 165 2.86 -25.12 16.42
CA ARG A 165 2.51 -26.21 15.51
C ARG A 165 3.19 -26.01 14.16
N ASP A 166 3.78 -27.08 13.64
CA ASP A 166 4.34 -27.14 12.30
C ASP A 166 3.23 -27.42 11.27
N ASP A 167 2.39 -26.42 11.01
CA ASP A 167 1.35 -26.45 9.96
C ASP A 167 1.77 -25.67 8.70
N LEU A 168 3.07 -25.42 8.54
CA LEU A 168 3.64 -24.67 7.43
C LEU A 168 3.96 -25.61 6.25
N GLY A 169 3.10 -25.63 5.24
CA GLY A 169 3.41 -26.24 3.93
C GLY A 169 2.85 -27.65 3.70
N GLY A 170 2.14 -28.24 4.67
CA GLY A 170 1.42 -29.49 4.47
C GLY A 170 0.01 -29.25 3.93
N TYR A 171 -0.19 -29.38 2.62
CA TYR A 171 -1.54 -29.58 2.06
C TYR A 171 -1.64 -31.01 1.49
N PRO A 172 -2.65 -31.80 1.90
CA PRO A 172 -3.61 -31.51 2.96
C PRO A 172 -2.95 -31.46 4.34
N ALA A 173 -3.56 -30.74 5.29
CA ALA A 173 -3.08 -30.66 6.66
C ALA A 173 -3.04 -32.08 7.25
N VAL A 174 -1.86 -32.55 7.66
CA VAL A 174 -1.72 -33.84 8.31
C VAL A 174 -2.33 -33.73 9.70
N ASP A 175 -3.47 -34.40 9.91
CA ASP A 175 -4.13 -34.42 11.20
C ASP A 175 -3.26 -35.25 12.18
N PRO A 176 -2.84 -34.72 13.34
CA PRO A 176 -2.01 -35.45 14.30
C PRO A 176 -2.67 -36.75 14.79
N SER A 177 -4.00 -36.78 14.80
CA SER A 177 -4.82 -37.95 15.14
C SER A 177 -4.69 -39.09 14.12
N SER A 178 -4.39 -38.78 12.86
CA SER A 178 -4.15 -39.76 11.81
C SER A 178 -2.81 -40.45 12.02
N ASN A 179 -1.73 -39.71 12.31
CA ASN A 179 -0.41 -40.29 12.57
C ASN A 179 -0.41 -41.14 13.85
N ALA A 180 -1.02 -40.65 14.94
CA ALA A 180 -1.14 -41.41 16.18
C ALA A 180 -1.95 -42.71 16.02
N ARG A 181 -2.98 -42.70 15.15
CA ARG A 181 -3.74 -43.91 14.82
C ARG A 181 -2.93 -44.87 13.97
N THR A 182 -2.16 -44.39 13.00
CA THR A 182 -1.28 -45.23 12.17
C THR A 182 -0.18 -45.89 13.02
N GLU A 183 0.49 -45.13 13.89
CA GLU A 183 1.48 -45.68 14.83
C GLU A 183 0.87 -46.71 15.81
N ALA A 184 -0.34 -46.45 16.30
CA ALA A 184 -1.05 -47.38 17.17
C ALA A 184 -1.48 -48.69 16.45
N LEU A 185 -1.68 -48.65 15.13
CA LEU A 185 -1.99 -49.82 14.30
C LEU A 185 -0.73 -50.58 13.87
N GLU A 186 0.40 -49.91 13.73
CA GLU A 186 1.71 -50.51 13.40
C GLU A 186 2.42 -51.14 14.60
N THR A 187 2.01 -50.82 15.84
CA THR A 187 2.55 -51.44 17.04
C THR A 187 1.96 -52.85 17.20
N PRO A 188 2.75 -53.95 17.03
CA PRO A 188 2.21 -55.29 17.21
C PRO A 188 1.78 -55.46 18.67
N GLN A 189 0.52 -55.83 18.90
CA GLN A 189 0.06 -56.21 20.24
C GLN A 189 0.93 -57.36 20.74
N ALA A 190 1.78 -57.07 21.74
CA ALA A 190 2.56 -58.09 22.41
C ALA A 190 1.60 -59.13 23.01
N PRO A 191 1.86 -60.44 22.83
CA PRO A 191 0.96 -61.47 23.32
C PRO A 191 0.90 -61.41 24.85
N VAL A 192 -0.27 -61.11 25.38
CA VAL A 192 -0.59 -61.25 26.81
C VAL A 192 -0.38 -62.71 27.21
N SER A 193 0.54 -62.93 28.15
CA SER A 193 0.86 -64.25 28.72
C SER A 193 0.16 -64.45 30.05
#